data_AF-A0A852K317-F1
#
_entry.id   AF-A0A852K317-F1
#
_cell.length_a   1.000
_cell.length_b   1.000
_cell.length_c   1.000
_cell.angle_alpha   90.00
_cell.angle_beta   90.00
_cell.angle_gamma   90.00
#
_symmetry.space_group_name_H-M   'P 1'
#
loop_
_entity.id
_entity.type
_entity.pdbx_description
1 polymer ?
#
loop_
_entity_poly.entity_id
_entity_poly.type
_entity_poly.pdbx_seq_one_letter_code
_entity_poly.pdbx_strand_id
1 'polypeptide(L)'
;GNHWPFGDYLCRAMVAFFYGNMYSSIFFLTCIGLERYISIAHPFLWKSSSWMRGKVGISVGIWLLVGLGMSPLLLRSHTHDISSLNITTCHDVLEKETQRFFGYYFLFLVGLGFGLPFVLMIISYSCILARLLAKGGSHGQVIRVLALVLLIFILC
;
A
#
# COMPACT_ATOMS: atom_id res chain seq x y z
N GLY A 1 -8.76 16.99 -21.21
CA GLY A 1 -7.49 17.11 -21.95
C GLY A 1 -6.36 16.80 -20.99
N ASN A 2 -5.32 16.09 -21.43
CA ASN A 2 -4.20 15.67 -20.58
C ASN A 2 -3.11 16.74 -20.41
N HIS A 3 -3.44 18.01 -20.68
CA HIS A 3 -2.49 19.10 -20.64
C HIS A 3 -2.25 19.55 -19.19
N TRP A 4 -0.98 19.54 -18.77
CA TRP A 4 -0.53 19.90 -17.43
C TRP A 4 0.16 21.28 -17.44
N PRO A 5 -0.54 22.36 -17.05
CA PRO A 5 0.02 23.71 -17.09
C PRO A 5 0.82 24.11 -15.85
N PHE A 6 0.81 23.28 -14.79
CA PHE A 6 1.34 23.64 -13.47
C PHE A 6 2.87 23.42 -13.33
N GLY A 7 3.53 23.01 -14.40
CA GLY A 7 4.97 22.75 -14.40
C GLY A 7 5.37 21.42 -13.75
N ASP A 8 6.63 21.03 -13.97
CA ASP A 8 7.15 19.71 -13.64
C ASP A 8 7.23 19.45 -12.13
N TYR A 9 7.60 20.44 -11.32
CA TYR A 9 7.66 20.28 -9.86
C TYR A 9 6.32 19.81 -9.27
N LEU A 10 5.21 20.44 -9.68
CA LEU A 10 3.87 20.07 -9.20
C LEU A 10 3.43 18.71 -9.75
N CYS A 11 3.84 18.35 -10.96
CA CYS A 11 3.61 17.00 -11.51
C CYS A 11 4.29 15.92 -10.65
N ARG A 12 5.59 16.08 -10.36
CA ARG A 12 6.34 15.14 -9.53
C ARG A 12 5.78 15.02 -8.12
N ALA A 13 5.43 16.15 -7.50
CA ALA A 13 4.82 16.15 -6.18
C ALA A 13 3.49 15.40 -6.19
N MET A 14 2.61 15.66 -7.17
CA MET A 14 1.33 14.98 -7.28
C MET A 14 1.49 13.46 -7.44
N VAL A 15 2.38 13.03 -8.33
CA VAL A 15 2.70 11.61 -8.56
C VAL A 15 3.21 10.97 -7.26
N ALA A 16 4.16 11.61 -6.58
CA ALA A 16 4.71 11.11 -5.32
C ALA A 16 3.66 11.02 -4.20
N PHE A 17 2.78 12.02 -4.08
CA PHE A 17 1.69 12.00 -3.10
C PHE A 17 0.65 10.93 -3.40
N PHE A 18 0.30 10.74 -4.66
CA PHE A 18 -0.69 9.74 -5.07
C PHE A 18 -0.22 8.32 -4.73
N TYR A 19 0.97 7.93 -5.21
CA TYR A 19 1.55 6.62 -4.90
C TYR A 19 1.88 6.48 -3.42
N GLY A 20 2.39 7.53 -2.78
CA GLY A 20 2.66 7.53 -1.34
C GLY A 20 1.40 7.28 -0.51
N ASN A 21 0.28 7.92 -0.86
CA ASN A 21 -1.00 7.70 -0.20
C ASN A 21 -1.53 6.27 -0.42
N MET A 22 -1.42 5.76 -1.65
CA MET A 22 -1.82 4.40 -2.01
C MET A 22 -1.06 3.36 -1.16
N TYR A 23 0.28 3.41 -1.18
CA TYR A 23 1.11 2.46 -0.43
C TYR A 23 0.93 2.60 1.09
N SER A 24 0.87 3.83 1.61
CA SER A 24 0.61 4.05 3.04
C SER A 24 -0.70 3.41 3.47
N SER A 25 -1.77 3.63 2.69
CA SER A 25 -3.09 3.06 2.98
C SER A 25 -3.07 1.54 2.99
N ILE A 26 -2.40 0.90 2.03
CA ILE A 26 -2.22 -0.56 1.98
C ILE A 26 -1.51 -1.06 3.24
N PHE A 27 -0.36 -0.50 3.61
CA PHE A 27 0.38 -0.93 4.79
C PHE A 27 -0.42 -0.73 6.09
N PHE A 28 -1.12 0.40 6.24
CA PHE A 28 -1.98 0.63 7.40
C PHE A 28 -3.13 -0.38 7.48
N LEU A 29 -3.79 -0.70 6.36
CA LEU A 29 -4.84 -1.71 6.31
C LEU A 29 -4.31 -3.09 6.69
N THR A 30 -3.14 -3.49 6.20
CA THR A 30 -2.48 -4.74 6.59
C THR A 30 -2.19 -4.78 8.08
N CYS A 31 -1.65 -3.70 8.65
CA CYS A 31 -1.39 -3.63 10.10
C CYS A 31 -2.69 -3.73 10.91
N ILE A 32 -3.75 -3.03 10.51
CA ILE A 32 -5.06 -3.13 11.17
C ILE A 32 -5.62 -4.57 11.09
N GLY A 33 -5.47 -5.24 9.94
CA GLY A 33 -5.85 -6.64 9.75
C GLY A 33 -5.09 -7.58 10.69
N LEU A 34 -3.77 -7.40 10.81
CA LEU A 34 -2.92 -8.15 11.73
C LEU A 34 -3.26 -7.89 13.20
N GLU A 35 -3.51 -6.64 13.58
CA GLU A 35 -3.95 -6.31 14.95
C GLU A 35 -5.25 -7.05 15.30
N ARG A 36 -6.22 -7.05 14.37
CA ARG A 36 -7.48 -7.79 14.55
C ARG A 36 -7.25 -9.30 14.62
N TYR A 37 -6.32 -9.85 13.84
CA TYR A 37 -5.96 -11.27 13.94
C TYR A 37 -5.36 -11.61 15.30
N ILE A 38 -4.34 -10.87 15.73
CA ILE A 38 -3.63 -11.11 17.00
C ILE A 38 -4.59 -10.97 18.18
N SER A 39 -5.49 -10.00 18.14
CA SER A 39 -6.58 -9.83 19.10
C SER A 39 -7.43 -11.10 19.28
N ILE A 40 -7.89 -11.66 18.16
CA ILE A 40 -8.82 -12.79 18.16
C ILE A 40 -8.07 -14.10 18.53
N ALA A 41 -6.83 -14.25 18.05
CA ALA A 41 -6.03 -15.45 18.27
C ALA A 41 -5.31 -15.47 19.63
N HIS A 42 -4.91 -14.31 20.14
CA HIS A 42 -4.09 -14.13 21.33
C HIS A 42 -4.57 -12.97 22.22
N PRO A 43 -5.78 -13.09 22.82
CA PRO A 43 -6.39 -12.02 23.62
C PRO A 43 -5.56 -11.56 24.83
N PHE A 44 -4.61 -12.39 25.30
CA PHE A 44 -3.74 -12.08 26.44
C PHE A 44 -2.61 -11.10 26.13
N LEU A 45 -2.22 -10.93 24.86
CA LEU A 45 -1.13 -10.01 24.47
C LEU A 45 -1.55 -8.54 24.44
N TRP A 46 -2.85 -8.24 24.49
CA TRP A 46 -3.37 -6.92 24.12
C TRP A 46 -3.40 -5.88 25.25
N LYS A 47 -3.11 -6.27 26.50
CA LYS A 47 -3.43 -5.44 27.68
C LYS A 47 -2.28 -4.59 28.24
N SER A 48 -1.16 -4.45 27.53
CA SER A 48 0.02 -3.71 28.01
C SER A 48 0.26 -2.39 27.28
N SER A 49 0.64 -1.34 28.02
CA SER A 49 1.09 -0.03 27.51
C SER A 49 2.18 -0.14 26.43
N SER A 50 2.94 -1.24 26.43
CA SER A 50 3.91 -1.61 25.38
C SER A 50 3.29 -1.68 23.97
N TRP A 51 2.04 -2.13 23.85
CA TRP A 51 1.34 -2.27 22.57
C TRP A 51 1.10 -0.92 21.89
N MET A 52 0.73 0.12 22.65
CA MET A 52 0.49 1.47 22.11
C MET A 52 1.77 2.09 21.54
N ARG A 53 2.90 1.92 22.24
CA ARG A 53 4.22 2.37 21.75
C ARG A 53 4.63 1.64 20.47
N GLY A 54 4.34 0.33 20.39
CA GLY A 54 4.54 -0.47 19.19
C GLY A 54 3.76 0.06 17.98
N LYS A 55 2.47 0.40 18.16
CA LYS A 55 1.63 0.96 17.09
C LYS A 55 2.14 2.28 16.54
N VAL A 56 2.60 3.18 17.41
CA VAL A 56 3.22 4.44 17.01
C VAL A 56 4.51 4.18 16.22
N GLY A 57 5.35 3.26 16.70
CA GLY A 57 6.56 2.85 15.98
C GLY A 57 6.29 2.28 14.59
N ILE A 58 5.27 1.42 14.46
CA ILE A 58 4.85 0.86 13.16
C ILE A 58 4.38 1.99 12.22
N SER A 59 3.55 2.90 12.70
CA SER A 59 3.07 4.04 11.90
C SER A 59 4.23 4.90 11.39
N VAL A 60 5.15 5.28 12.27
CA VAL A 60 6.35 6.05 11.88
C VAL A 60 7.20 5.26 10.88
N GLY A 61 7.36 3.95 11.08
CA GLY A 61 8.06 3.07 10.16
C GLY A 61 7.45 3.03 8.76
N ILE A 62 6.12 2.96 8.65
CA ILE A 62 5.39 3.01 7.37
C ILE A 62 5.64 4.34 6.67
N TRP A 63 5.51 5.47 7.39
CA TRP A 63 5.76 6.79 6.83
C TRP A 63 7.20 6.95 6.33
N LEU A 64 8.19 6.45 7.07
CA LEU A 64 9.58 6.47 6.64
C LEU A 64 9.82 5.56 5.43
N LEU A 65 9.29 4.35 5.43
CA LEU A 65 9.42 3.40 4.33
C LEU A 65 8.82 3.96 3.04
N VAL A 66 7.60 4.50 3.12
CA VAL A 66 6.92 5.11 1.99
C VAL A 66 7.66 6.38 1.56
N GLY A 67 8.05 7.26 2.49
CA GLY A 67 8.79 8.48 2.17
C GLY A 67 10.12 8.20 1.45
N LEU A 68 10.88 7.23 1.93
CA LEU A 68 12.12 6.76 1.27
C LEU A 68 11.82 6.13 -0.08
N GLY A 69 10.78 5.29 -0.14
CA GLY A 69 10.29 4.66 -1.35
C GLY A 69 9.89 5.68 -2.41
N MET A 70 9.27 6.80 -2.06
CA MET A 70 8.83 7.85 -2.98
C MET A 70 9.94 8.85 -3.35
N SER A 71 11.07 8.86 -2.64
CA SER A 71 12.16 9.82 -2.88
C SER A 71 12.71 9.84 -4.33
N PRO A 72 12.92 8.71 -5.03
CA PRO A 72 13.40 8.77 -6.41
C PRO A 72 12.32 9.20 -7.41
N LEU A 73 11.02 9.12 -7.08
CA LEU A 73 9.95 9.70 -7.90
C LEU A 73 9.93 11.23 -7.82
N LEU A 74 10.36 11.82 -6.70
CA LEU A 74 10.47 13.28 -6.55
C LEU A 74 11.67 13.87 -7.32
N LEU A 75 12.74 13.08 -7.47
CA LEU A 75 13.98 13.51 -8.11
C LEU A 75 13.95 13.42 -9.64
N ARG A 76 13.02 12.63 -10.21
CA ARG A 76 12.89 12.41 -11.66
C ARG A 76 11.82 13.33 -12.26
N SER A 77 12.12 13.95 -13.40
CA SER A 77 11.13 14.70 -14.21
C SER A 77 10.10 13.73 -14.77
N HIS A 78 8.81 14.00 -14.53
CA HIS A 78 7.69 13.22 -15.08
C HIS A 78 6.93 13.99 -16.16
N THR A 79 7.42 15.16 -16.54
CA THR A 79 6.88 15.93 -17.66
C THR A 79 7.50 15.49 -18.98
N HIS A 80 6.66 15.01 -19.88
CA HIS A 80 7.00 14.85 -21.29
C HIS A 80 6.25 15.88 -22.12
N ASP A 81 6.99 16.63 -22.93
CA ASP A 81 6.42 17.48 -23.95
C ASP A 81 6.08 16.63 -25.17
N ILE A 82 4.79 16.46 -25.45
CA ILE A 82 4.32 15.77 -26.65
C ILE A 82 4.33 16.78 -27.80
N SER A 83 5.44 16.86 -28.52
CA SER A 83 5.67 17.80 -29.63
C SER A 83 4.63 17.70 -30.75
N SER A 84 3.93 16.56 -30.87
CA SER A 84 2.87 16.34 -31.88
C SER A 84 1.52 16.99 -31.53
N LEU A 85 1.25 17.29 -30.26
CA LEU A 85 0.00 17.94 -29.81
C LEU A 85 0.24 19.28 -29.10
N ASN A 86 1.50 19.72 -28.95
CA ASN A 86 1.91 20.92 -28.21
C ASN A 86 1.34 20.94 -26.77
N ILE A 87 1.28 19.75 -26.13
CA ILE A 87 0.81 19.57 -24.76
C ILE A 87 1.89 18.92 -23.91
N THR A 88 2.14 19.50 -22.74
CA THR A 88 2.88 18.84 -21.65
C THR A 88 1.94 17.90 -20.94
N THR A 89 2.25 16.61 -20.88
CA THR A 89 1.49 15.65 -20.08
C THR A 89 2.24 15.33 -18.79
N CYS A 90 1.51 15.31 -17.68
CA CYS A 90 2.00 14.75 -16.43
C CYS A 90 1.52 13.30 -16.39
N HIS A 91 2.37 12.38 -16.80
CA HIS A 91 2.07 10.96 -16.76
C HIS A 91 3.34 10.22 -16.39
N ASP A 92 3.21 9.21 -15.54
CA ASP A 92 4.30 8.28 -15.22
C ASP A 92 4.58 7.45 -16.47
N VAL A 93 5.24 8.06 -17.45
CA VAL A 93 5.76 7.37 -18.62
C VAL A 93 7.12 6.88 -18.18
N LEU A 94 7.16 5.61 -17.82
CA LEU A 94 8.43 4.91 -17.65
C LEU A 94 9.12 4.91 -19.02
N GLU A 95 9.93 5.93 -19.27
CA GLU A 95 10.69 6.05 -20.49
C GLU A 95 11.54 4.78 -20.62
N LYS A 96 11.33 4.04 -21.72
CA LYS A 96 11.92 2.70 -21.95
C LYS A 96 13.45 2.71 -21.98
N GLU A 97 14.07 3.87 -22.00
CA GLU A 97 15.51 4.01 -22.02
C GLU A 97 16.05 4.29 -20.62
N THR A 98 16.86 3.35 -20.14
CA THR A 98 17.95 3.53 -19.16
C THR A 98 17.74 2.92 -17.75
N GLN A 99 18.43 1.77 -17.59
CA GLN A 99 18.98 1.10 -16.39
C GLN A 99 18.17 0.03 -15.64
N ARG A 100 18.86 -1.12 -15.45
CA ARG A 100 18.56 -2.22 -14.51
C ARG A 100 18.12 -1.73 -13.13
N PHE A 101 18.65 -0.61 -12.65
CA PHE A 101 18.29 0.02 -11.38
C PHE A 101 16.78 0.32 -11.27
N PHE A 102 16.14 0.84 -12.31
CA PHE A 102 14.71 1.13 -12.31
C PHE A 102 13.85 -0.13 -12.35
N GLY A 103 14.34 -1.19 -13.02
CA GLY A 103 13.73 -2.51 -12.96
C GLY A 103 13.73 -3.09 -11.54
N TYR A 104 14.88 -3.06 -10.85
CA TYR A 104 14.98 -3.50 -9.46
C TYR A 104 14.15 -2.62 -8.51
N TYR A 105 14.13 -1.31 -8.72
CA TYR A 105 13.34 -0.38 -7.94
C TYR A 105 11.82 -0.62 -8.10
N PHE A 106 11.36 -0.82 -9.34
CA PHE A 106 9.96 -1.16 -9.61
C PHE A 106 9.60 -2.54 -9.03
N LEU A 107 10.47 -3.55 -9.19
CA LEU A 107 10.29 -4.87 -8.57
C LEU A 107 10.25 -4.78 -7.05
N PHE A 108 11.06 -3.92 -6.44
CA PHE A 108 11.05 -3.66 -5.01
C PHE A 108 9.74 -2.98 -4.59
N LEU A 109 9.30 -1.94 -5.30
CA LEU A 109 8.02 -1.26 -5.06
C LEU A 109 6.82 -2.20 -5.19
N VAL A 110 6.76 -3.02 -6.23
CA VAL A 110 5.68 -3.99 -6.43
C VAL A 110 5.77 -5.11 -5.40
N GLY A 111 6.96 -5.67 -5.19
CA GLY A 111 7.18 -6.77 -4.27
C GLY A 111 6.91 -6.41 -2.81
N LEU A 112 7.49 -5.31 -2.32
CA LEU A 112 7.31 -4.87 -0.93
C LEU A 112 6.06 -4.02 -0.73
N GLY A 113 5.71 -3.18 -1.68
CA GLY A 113 4.55 -2.28 -1.59
C GLY A 113 3.22 -2.97 -1.85
N PHE A 114 3.20 -4.08 -2.59
CA PHE A 114 1.99 -4.85 -2.88
C PHE A 114 2.09 -6.30 -2.42
N GLY A 115 3.15 -7.01 -2.81
CA GLY A 115 3.32 -8.44 -2.51
C GLY A 115 3.35 -8.75 -1.01
N LEU A 116 4.15 -8.03 -0.22
CA LEU A 116 4.24 -8.24 1.22
C LEU A 116 2.89 -7.96 1.93
N PRO A 117 2.24 -6.80 1.74
CA PRO A 117 0.88 -6.56 2.23
C PRO A 117 -0.12 -7.64 1.81
N PHE A 118 0.00 -8.13 0.58
CA PHE A 118 -0.93 -9.09 0.02
C PHE A 118 -0.84 -10.46 0.70
N VAL A 119 0.38 -10.97 0.90
CA VAL A 119 0.61 -12.22 1.62
C VAL A 119 0.14 -12.11 3.07
N LEU A 120 0.45 -11.00 3.76
CA LEU A 120 0.05 -10.79 5.15
C LEU A 120 -1.48 -10.68 5.31
N MET A 121 -2.15 -9.98 4.38
CA MET A 121 -3.61 -9.92 4.28
C MET A 121 -4.21 -11.33 4.13
N ILE A 122 -3.75 -12.11 3.15
CA ILE A 122 -4.30 -13.45 2.90
C ILE A 122 -4.15 -14.34 4.12
N ILE A 123 -2.95 -14.40 4.71
CA ILE A 123 -2.69 -15.25 5.87
C ILE A 123 -3.56 -14.84 7.04
N SER A 124 -3.57 -13.54 7.40
CA SER A 124 -4.32 -13.06 8.57
C SER A 124 -5.82 -13.31 8.43
N TYR A 125 -6.43 -12.93 7.31
CA TYR A 125 -7.87 -13.10 7.10
C TYR A 125 -8.26 -14.58 6.96
N SER A 126 -7.45 -15.41 6.30
CA SER A 126 -7.70 -16.85 6.20
C SER A 126 -7.65 -17.51 7.58
N CYS A 127 -6.69 -17.14 8.42
CA CYS A 127 -6.61 -17.64 9.79
C CYS A 127 -7.78 -17.16 10.66
N ILE A 128 -8.22 -15.90 10.54
CA ILE A 128 -9.43 -15.40 11.23
C ILE A 128 -10.65 -16.20 10.80
N LEU A 129 -10.83 -16.39 9.49
CA LEU A 129 -11.96 -17.11 8.92
C LEU A 129 -12.00 -18.57 9.40
N ALA A 130 -10.86 -19.27 9.34
CA ALA A 130 -10.74 -20.65 9.81
C ALA A 130 -11.11 -20.78 11.30
N ARG A 131 -10.65 -19.84 12.15
CA ARG A 131 -11.00 -19.83 13.58
C ARG A 131 -12.47 -19.52 13.82
N LEU A 132 -13.06 -18.57 13.08
CA LEU A 132 -14.48 -18.22 13.20
C LEU A 132 -15.38 -19.38 12.79
N LEU A 133 -15.03 -20.10 11.71
CA LEU A 133 -15.74 -21.29 11.25
C LEU A 133 -15.63 -22.44 12.26
N ALA A 134 -14.43 -22.69 12.79
CA ALA A 134 -14.20 -23.73 13.80
C ALA A 134 -14.97 -23.48 15.11
N LYS A 135 -15.23 -22.21 15.46
CA LYS A 135 -15.95 -21.84 16.69
C LYS A 135 -17.46 -22.01 16.58
N GLY A 136 -18.01 -22.30 15.39
CA GLY A 136 -19.42 -22.69 15.20
C GLY A 136 -20.49 -21.66 15.61
N GLY A 137 -20.13 -20.39 15.82
CA GLY A 137 -21.05 -19.33 16.28
C GLY A 137 -21.72 -18.55 15.14
N SER A 138 -22.80 -17.83 15.46
CA SER A 138 -23.52 -16.93 14.53
C SER A 138 -22.73 -15.64 14.21
N HIS A 139 -21.53 -15.79 13.64
CA HIS A 139 -20.69 -14.68 13.16
C HIS A 139 -20.80 -14.48 11.65
N GLY A 140 -21.90 -14.94 11.04
CA GLY A 140 -22.08 -14.96 9.58
C GLY A 140 -21.87 -13.59 8.91
N GLN A 141 -22.28 -12.51 9.59
CA GLN A 141 -22.10 -11.14 9.08
C GLN A 141 -20.62 -10.71 9.07
N VAL A 142 -19.85 -11.07 10.09
CA VAL A 142 -18.40 -10.80 10.17
C VAL A 142 -17.64 -11.63 9.13
N ILE A 143 -17.98 -12.92 9.02
CA ILE A 143 -17.41 -13.82 8.00
C ILE A 143 -17.66 -13.27 6.59
N ARG A 144 -18.88 -12.82 6.30
CA ARG A 144 -19.24 -12.24 5.00
C ARG A 144 -18.42 -10.99 4.67
N VAL A 145 -18.24 -10.08 5.63
CA VAL A 145 -17.42 -8.87 5.44
C VAL A 145 -15.95 -9.23 5.20
N LEU A 146 -15.37 -10.14 6.00
CA LEU A 146 -13.98 -10.56 5.84
C LEU A 146 -13.73 -11.27 4.50
N ALA A 147 -14.66 -12.14 4.08
CA ALA A 147 -14.60 -12.82 2.78
C ALA A 147 -14.71 -11.84 1.60
N LEU A 148 -15.59 -10.84 1.70
CA LEU A 148 -15.72 -9.79 0.68
C LEU A 148 -14.46 -8.92 0.58
N VAL A 149 -13.87 -8.54 1.73
CA VAL A 149 -12.63 -7.76 1.74
C VAL A 149 -11.48 -8.54 1.10
N LEU A 150 -11.32 -9.83 1.42
CA LEU A 150 -10.36 -10.72 0.77
C LEU A 150 -10.60 -10.82 -0.74
N LEU A 151 -11.85 -11.01 -1.15
CA LEU A 151 -12.21 -11.19 -2.55
C LEU A 151 -11.95 -9.91 -3.37
N ILE A 152 -12.34 -8.75 -2.86
CA ILE A 152 -12.07 -7.45 -3.50
C ILE A 152 -10.56 -7.27 -3.65
N PHE A 153 -9.79 -7.56 -2.62
CA PHE A 153 -8.35 -7.39 -2.62
C PHE A 153 -7.59 -8.40 -3.52
N ILE A 154 -8.19 -9.55 -3.84
CA ILE A 154 -7.66 -10.51 -4.82
C ILE A 154 -8.01 -10.12 -6.26
N LEU A 155 -9.18 -9.51 -6.47
CA LEU A 155 -9.69 -9.16 -7.80
C LEU A 155 -9.21 -7.79 -8.30
N CYS A 156 -8.95 -6.85 -7.39
CA CYS A 156 -8.49 -5.49 -7.69
C CYS A 156 -6.98 -5.37 -7.47
#